data_AF-A0A950B193-F1
#
_entry.id   AF-A0A950B193-F1
#
_cell.length_a   1.000
_cell.length_b   1.000
_cell.length_c   1.000
_cell.angle_alpha   90.00
_cell.angle_beta   90.00
_cell.angle_gamma   90.00
#
_symmetry.space_group_name_H-M   'P 1'
#
loop_
_entity.id
_entity.type
_entity.pdbx_description
1 polymer ?
#
loop_
_entity_poly.entity_id
_entity_poly.type
_entity_poly.pdbx_seq_one_letter_code
_entity_poly.pdbx_strand_id
1 'polypeptide(L)' 'MAECINCDTCIRHCPDQFGAIFNHGIDVIIIPELCSGCGKCVPVCPVDCIYEDPDPAATPEDWWTEPLSPEDPYA' A
#
# COMPACT_ATOMS: atom_id res chain seq x y z
N MET A 1 -0.74 -3.02 17.84
CA MET A 1 -2.08 -2.50 17.51
C MET A 1 -1.98 -2.00 16.10
N ALA A 2 -2.86 -2.42 15.20
CA ALA A 2 -2.89 -1.86 13.84
C ALA A 2 -3.22 -0.37 13.96
N GLU A 3 -2.36 0.48 13.39
CA GLU A 3 -2.55 1.93 13.34
C GLU A 3 -3.42 2.34 12.15
N CYS A 4 -3.50 1.49 11.13
CA CYS A 4 -4.39 1.66 9.98
C CYS A 4 -5.87 1.55 10.38
N ILE A 5 -6.70 2.36 9.73
CA ILE A 5 -8.16 2.37 9.90
C ILE A 5 -8.93 1.98 8.62
N ASN A 6 -8.24 1.40 7.63
CA ASN A 6 -8.79 1.03 6.31
C ASN A 6 -9.65 2.14 5.67
N CYS A 7 -9.14 3.38 5.67
CA CYS A 7 -9.83 4.51 5.04
C CYS A 7 -9.62 4.61 3.51
N ASP A 8 -8.78 3.74 2.93
CA ASP A 8 -8.39 3.67 1.51
C ASP A 8 -7.84 4.96 0.90
N THR A 9 -7.51 5.96 1.71
CA THR A 9 -7.08 7.28 1.19
C THR A 9 -5.72 7.18 0.53
N CYS A 10 -4.80 6.36 1.05
CA CYS A 10 -3.50 6.08 0.45
C CYS A 10 -3.62 5.39 -0.92
N ILE A 11 -4.52 4.41 -1.05
CA ILE A 11 -4.80 3.68 -2.29
C ILE A 11 -5.27 4.66 -3.37
N ARG A 12 -6.25 5.51 -3.07
CA ARG A 12 -6.81 6.50 -4.02
C ARG A 12 -5.81 7.57 -4.49
N HIS A 13 -4.76 7.83 -3.71
CA HIS A 13 -3.72 8.81 -4.06
C HIS A 13 -2.46 8.16 -4.65
N CYS A 14 -2.33 6.84 -4.54
CA CYS A 14 -1.32 6.09 -5.25
C CYS A 14 -1.68 6.08 -6.74
N PRO A 15 -0.75 6.37 -7.66
CA PRO A 15 -1.06 6.31 -9.08
C PRO A 15 -1.39 4.87 -9.50
N ASP A 16 -2.58 4.67 -10.07
CA ASP A 16 -3.12 3.34 -10.45
C ASP A 16 -2.19 2.51 -11.33
N GLN A 17 -1.39 3.17 -12.17
CA GLN A 17 -0.38 2.53 -13.04
C GLN A 17 0.68 1.72 -12.28
N PHE A 18 0.88 1.98 -10.99
CA PHE A 18 1.81 1.25 -10.14
C PHE A 18 1.13 0.15 -9.35
N GLY A 19 -0.12 0.34 -8.91
CA GLY A 19 -0.84 -0.64 -8.09
C GLY A 19 -0.11 -1.02 -6.80
N ALA A 20 0.74 -0.14 -6.26
CA ALA A 20 1.71 -0.51 -5.24
C ALA A 20 1.13 -0.68 -3.82
N ILE A 21 -0.11 -0.24 -3.57
CA ILE A 21 -0.72 -0.23 -2.23
C ILE A 21 -2.05 -0.97 -2.24
N PHE A 22 -2.19 -2.07 -1.52
CA PHE A 22 -3.44 -2.83 -1.44
C PHE A 22 -3.84 -3.12 0.01
N ASN A 23 -5.11 -3.48 0.22
CA ASN A 23 -5.62 -3.86 1.53
C ASN A 23 -5.28 -5.32 1.84
N HIS A 24 -4.77 -5.61 3.03
CA HIS A 24 -4.52 -6.96 3.51
C HIS A 24 -5.04 -7.11 4.94
N GLY A 25 -6.22 -7.71 5.09
CA GLY A 25 -6.90 -7.79 6.38
C GLY A 25 -7.28 -6.42 6.93
N ILE A 26 -6.72 -6.05 8.09
CA ILE A 26 -7.00 -4.78 8.80
C ILE A 26 -5.93 -3.71 8.54
N ASP A 27 -4.93 -4.02 7.72
CA ASP A 27 -3.83 -3.13 7.39
C ASP A 27 -3.71 -2.95 5.87
N VAL A 28 -2.89 -1.99 5.46
CA VAL A 28 -2.51 -1.77 4.06
C VAL A 28 -1.07 -2.21 3.86
N ILE A 29 -0.81 -2.88 2.73
CA ILE A 29 0.52 -3.33 2.35
C ILE A 29 0.99 -2.49 1.18
N ILE A 30 2.25 -2.07 1.25
CA ILE A 30 2.93 -1.35 0.16
C ILE A 30 3.99 -2.29 -0.41
N ILE A 31 3.90 -2.58 -1.71
CA ILE A 31 4.93 -3.34 -2.44
C ILE A 31 6.03 -2.36 -2.87
N PRO A 32 7.20 -2.33 -2.19
CA PRO A 32 8.32 -1.46 -2.57
C PRO A 32 8.74 -1.61 -4.03
N GLU A 33 8.62 -2.81 -4.60
CA GLU A 33 9.01 -3.12 -5.99
C GLU A 33 8.10 -2.46 -7.04
N LEU A 34 6.86 -2.15 -6.68
CA LEU A 34 5.91 -1.40 -7.51
C LEU A 34 5.87 0.09 -7.13
N CYS A 35 6.39 0.45 -5.97
CA CYS A 35 6.37 1.82 -5.47
C CYS A 35 7.36 2.70 -6.22
N SER A 36 6.86 3.82 -6.77
CA SER A 36 7.71 4.84 -7.42
C SER A 36 8.44 5.77 -6.45
N GLY A 37 8.16 5.66 -5.15
CA GLY A 37 8.70 6.58 -4.13
C GLY A 37 8.11 8.00 -4.21
N CYS A 38 6.92 8.18 -4.79
CA CYS A 38 6.35 9.51 -4.99
C CYS A 38 5.89 10.23 -3.72
N GLY A 39 5.78 9.52 -2.59
CA GLY A 39 5.45 10.08 -1.28
C GLY A 39 4.02 10.63 -1.11
N LYS A 40 3.13 10.48 -2.11
CA LYS A 40 1.77 11.05 -2.06
C LYS A 40 0.87 10.43 -0.99
N CYS A 41 1.12 9.19 -0.60
CA CYS A 41 0.35 8.46 0.40
C CYS A 41 0.59 8.95 1.84
N VAL A 42 1.76 9.50 2.13
CA VAL A 42 2.17 9.96 3.47
C VAL A 42 1.28 11.12 3.96
N PRO A 43 1.20 12.29 3.27
CA PRO A 43 0.48 13.46 3.80
C PRO A 43 -1.04 13.30 3.80
N VAL A 44 -1.58 12.27 3.13
CA VAL A 44 -3.02 12.03 3.05
C VAL A 44 -3.52 11.00 4.06
N CYS A 45 -2.61 10.33 4.79
CA CYS A 45 -2.99 9.34 5.79
C CYS A 45 -3.56 10.07 7.04
N PRO A 46 -4.85 9.88 7.39
CA PRO A 46 -5.47 10.61 8.50
C PRO A 46 -4.94 10.21 9.88
N VAL A 47 -4.27 9.05 9.96
CA VAL A 47 -3.71 8.47 11.17
C VAL A 47 -2.18 8.40 11.13
N ASP A 48 -1.56 9.02 10.11
CA ASP A 48 -0.10 9.14 9.95
C ASP A 48 0.67 7.81 10.02
N CYS A 49 0.07 6.69 9.63
CA CYS A 49 0.66 5.36 9.79
C CYS A 49 1.54 4.90 8.59
N ILE A 50 1.97 5.82 7.72
CA ILE A 50 2.76 5.51 6.52
C ILE A 50 4.04 6.34 6.55
N TYR A 51 5.18 5.67 6.39
CA TYR A 51 6.51 6.29 6.48
C TYR A 51 7.38 5.93 5.28
N GLU A 52 8.33 6.81 4.95
CA GLU A 52 9.35 6.52 3.95
C GLU A 52 10.39 5.57 4.55
N ASP A 53 10.55 4.41 3.93
CA ASP A 53 11.56 3.43 4.32
C ASP A 53 12.66 3.35 3.24
N PRO A 54 13.92 3.70 3.56
CA PRO A 54 15.02 3.73 2.59
C PRO A 54 15.63 2.34 2.30
N ASP A 55 15.30 1.31 3.10
CA ASP A 55 15.81 -0.06 2.93
C ASP A 55 14.63 -1.04 3.10
N PRO A 56 13.66 -1.02 2.17
CA PRO A 56 12.48 -1.84 2.32
C PRO A 56 12.87 -3.31 2.19
N ALA A 57 12.45 -4.11 3.17
CA ALA A 57 12.59 -5.55 3.08
C ALA A 57 11.90 -6.08 1.81
N ALA A 58 12.47 -7.14 1.22
CA ALA A 58 11.87 -7.82 0.08
C ALA A 58 10.44 -8.25 0.40
N THR A 59 9.54 -8.09 -0.56
CA THR A 59 8.16 -8.50 -0.35
C THR A 59 8.06 -10.02 -0.21
N PRO A 60 7.36 -10.53 0.82
CA PRO A 60 7.05 -11.95 0.94
C PRO A 60 6.32 -12.48 -0.30
N GLU A 61 6.62 -13.72 -0.72
CA GLU A 61 5.99 -14.35 -1.89
C GLU A 61 4.46 -14.42 -1.78
N ASP A 62 3.92 -14.54 -0.56
CA ASP A 62 2.48 -14.55 -0.27
C ASP A 62 1.76 -13.24 -0.60
N TRP A 63 2.47 -12.12 -0.71
CA TRP A 63 1.86 -10.82 -1.05
C TRP A 63 1.75 -10.59 -2.56
N TRP A 64 2.38 -11.44 -3.36
CA TRP A 64 2.26 -11.39 -4.83
C TRP A 64 1.03 -12.10 -5.38
N THR A 65 0.32 -12.87 -4.54
CA THR A 65 -0.95 -13.51 -4.94
C THR A 65 -2.16 -12.60 -4.79
N GLU A 66 -2.04 -11.54 -4.00
CA GLU A 66 -3.10 -10.56 -3.74
C GLU A 66 -3.30 -9.55 -4.89
N PRO A 67 -2.23 -8.98 -5.51
CA PRO A 67 -2.42 -8.16 -6.70
C PRO A 67 -3.01 -9.00 -7.85
N LEU A 68 -4.09 -8.52 -8.48
CA LEU A 68 -4.96 -9.19 -9.46
C LEU A 68 -5.97 -10.20 -8.88
N SER A 69 -6.13 -10.28 -7.55
CA SER A 69 -7.25 -10.98 -6.91
C SER A 69 -8.58 -10.27 -7.23
N PRO A 70 -9.74 -10.97 -7.17
CA PRO A 70 -11.05 -10.30 -7.24
C PRO A 70 -11.28 -9.19 -6.20
N GLU A 71 -10.43 -9.08 -5.18
CA GLU A 71 -10.46 -8.05 -4.13
C GLU A 71 -9.41 -6.94 -4.34
N ASP A 72 -8.66 -6.98 -5.45
CA ASP A 72 -7.67 -5.95 -5.79
C ASP A 72 -8.36 -4.63 -6.18
N PRO A 73 -8.06 -3.50 -5.50
CA PRO A 73 -8.67 -2.20 -5.78
C PRO A 73 -8.26 -1.58 -7.14
N TYR A 74 -7.26 -2.14 -7.82
CA TYR A 74 -6.73 -1.74 -9.12
C TYR A 74 -7.02 -2.75 -10.26
N ALA A 75 -7.69 -3.89 -9.98
CA ALA A 75 -8.08 -4.87 -11.00
C ALA A 75 -9.25 -4.41 -11.89
#